data_AF-A0AAW2YA72-F1
#
_entry.id   AF-A0AAW2YA72-F1
#
_cell.length_a   1.000
_cell.length_b   1.000
_cell.length_c   1.000
_cell.angle_alpha   90.00
_cell.angle_beta   90.00
_cell.angle_gamma   90.00
#
_symmetry.space_group_name_H-M   'P 1'
#
loop_
_entity.id
_entity.type
_entity.pdbx_description
1 polymer ?
#
loop_
_entity_poly.entity_id
_entity_poly.type
_entity_poly.pdbx_seq_one_letter_code
_entity_poly.pdbx_strand_id
1 'polypeptide(L)'
;MKDKYLQKFKSDPKRCVKGFRVDINNELRVNVSKQRAYRAKKSALKEIMGSPDWQYNRLWDYSDEIRRTNPDSTVIVGTEQLAGEERCSRFYVCFGALKARFSAGCSPAIGWMDVI
;
A
#
# COMPACT_ATOMS: atom_id res chain seq x y z
N MET A 1 8.02 15.55 -21.57
CA MET A 1 6.69 14.96 -21.84
C MET A 1 6.06 14.38 -20.56
N LYS A 2 6.78 13.54 -19.82
CA LYS A 2 6.31 12.85 -18.60
C LYS A 2 5.69 13.79 -17.54
N ASP A 3 6.37 14.87 -17.19
CA ASP A 3 5.95 15.78 -16.10
C ASP A 3 4.66 16.55 -16.43
N LYS A 4 4.46 16.86 -17.71
CA LYS A 4 3.27 17.57 -18.21
C LYS A 4 1.97 16.77 -18.03
N TYR A 5 2.04 15.43 -18.08
CA TYR A 5 0.87 14.55 -17.97
C TYR A 5 0.70 13.93 -16.58
N LEU A 6 1.63 14.17 -15.65
CA LEU A 6 1.57 13.60 -14.31
C LEU A 6 0.30 14.01 -13.57
N GLN A 7 -0.09 15.29 -13.67
CA GLN A 7 -1.31 15.82 -13.07
C GLN A 7 -2.58 15.21 -13.69
N LYS A 8 -2.62 15.05 -15.01
CA LYS A 8 -3.75 14.40 -15.71
C LYS A 8 -3.92 12.93 -15.28
N PHE A 9 -2.82 12.23 -14.98
CA PHE A 9 -2.87 10.87 -14.45
C PHE A 9 -3.26 10.80 -12.97
N LYS A 10 -2.99 11.84 -12.17
CA LYS A 10 -3.48 11.92 -10.79
C LYS A 10 -5.01 12.06 -10.75
N SER A 11 -5.59 12.88 -11.64
CA SER A 11 -7.04 13.11 -11.69
C SER A 11 -7.84 11.92 -12.25
N ASP A 12 -7.26 11.17 -13.20
CA ASP A 12 -7.90 9.99 -13.80
C ASP A 12 -6.88 8.85 -14.01
N PRO A 13 -6.60 8.05 -12.96
CA PRO A 13 -5.64 6.95 -13.04
C PRO A 13 -6.11 5.80 -13.95
N LYS A 14 -7.44 5.62 -14.08
CA LYS A 14 -8.06 4.53 -14.84
C LYS A 14 -8.15 4.83 -16.34
N ARG A 15 -7.82 6.04 -16.78
CA ARG A 15 -7.85 6.46 -18.19
C ARG A 15 -7.23 5.44 -19.13
N CYS A 16 -7.97 4.98 -20.14
CA CYS A 16 -7.45 3.96 -21.04
C CYS A 16 -6.31 4.52 -21.92
N VAL A 17 -5.35 3.66 -22.30
CA VAL A 17 -4.18 4.05 -23.11
C VAL A 17 -4.59 4.61 -24.47
N LYS A 18 -5.69 4.11 -25.03
CA LYS A 18 -6.23 4.59 -26.32
C LYS A 18 -6.67 6.05 -26.21
N GLY A 19 -7.44 6.40 -25.18
CA GLY A 19 -7.88 7.78 -24.92
C GLY A 19 -6.70 8.71 -24.70
N PHE A 20 -5.78 8.32 -23.82
CA PHE A 20 -4.55 9.10 -23.57
C PHE A 20 -3.72 9.35 -24.85
N ARG A 21 -3.63 8.36 -25.73
CA ARG A 21 -2.91 8.50 -27.02
C ARG A 21 -3.60 9.50 -27.94
N VAL A 22 -4.93 9.49 -28.00
CA VAL A 22 -5.70 10.48 -28.79
C VAL A 22 -5.45 11.88 -28.24
N ASP A 23 -5.51 12.06 -26.92
CA ASP A 23 -5.27 13.35 -26.28
C ASP A 23 -3.86 13.89 -26.61
N ILE A 24 -2.82 13.05 -26.47
CA ILE A 24 -1.44 13.43 -26.81
C ILE A 24 -1.32 13.81 -28.29
N ASN A 25 -1.90 13.00 -29.17
CA ASN A 25 -1.78 13.24 -30.60
C ASN A 25 -2.44 14.56 -31.00
N ASN A 26 -3.60 14.88 -30.41
CA ASN A 26 -4.31 16.14 -30.63
C ASN A 26 -3.56 17.34 -30.05
N GLU A 27 -2.99 17.20 -28.84
CA GLU A 27 -2.30 18.29 -28.14
C GLU A 27 -0.93 18.62 -28.77
N LEU A 28 -0.16 17.59 -29.15
CA LEU A 28 1.18 17.77 -29.70
C LEU A 28 1.22 17.78 -31.23
N ARG A 29 0.10 17.49 -31.91
CA ARG A 29 0.03 17.31 -33.38
C ARG A 29 1.05 16.30 -33.92
N VAL A 30 1.36 15.27 -33.14
CA VAL A 30 2.33 14.22 -33.46
C VAL A 30 1.67 12.86 -33.34
N ASN A 31 1.97 11.91 -34.24
CA ASN A 31 1.47 10.54 -34.14
C ASN A 31 2.34 9.70 -33.19
N VAL A 32 1.87 9.50 -31.96
CA VAL A 32 2.55 8.66 -30.96
C VAL A 32 2.07 7.22 -31.07
N SER A 33 3.01 6.26 -31.07
CA SER A 33 2.68 4.84 -31.08
C SER A 33 1.99 4.40 -29.79
N LYS A 34 1.15 3.36 -29.89
CA LYS A 34 0.44 2.79 -28.73
C LYS A 34 1.41 2.36 -27.62
N GLN A 35 2.55 1.77 -27.99
CA GLN A 35 3.57 1.35 -27.04
C GLN A 35 4.24 2.53 -26.31
N ARG A 36 4.52 3.64 -27.00
CA ARG A 36 5.07 4.84 -26.35
C ARG A 36 4.07 5.44 -25.36
N ALA A 37 2.80 5.54 -25.75
CA ALA A 37 1.73 6.00 -24.86
C ALA A 37 1.56 5.09 -23.62
N TYR A 38 1.62 3.76 -23.81
CA TYR A 38 1.58 2.79 -22.72
C TYR A 38 2.75 2.97 -21.74
N ARG A 39 3.99 3.06 -22.25
CA ARG A 39 5.19 3.23 -21.41
C ARG A 39 5.15 4.55 -20.63
N ALA A 40 4.71 5.63 -21.29
CA ALA A 40 4.53 6.93 -20.64
C ALA A 40 3.50 6.86 -19.49
N LYS A 41 2.33 6.24 -19.74
CA LYS A 41 1.32 6.02 -18.71
C LYS A 41 1.88 5.18 -17.54
N LYS A 42 2.52 4.05 -17.85
CA LYS A 42 3.10 3.15 -16.83
C LYS A 42 4.14 3.87 -15.96
N SER A 43 5.02 4.67 -16.59
CA SER A 43 6.03 5.43 -15.86
C SER A 43 5.42 6.52 -14.97
N ALA A 44 4.40 7.24 -15.46
CA ALA A 44 3.72 8.26 -14.66
C ALA A 44 2.96 7.65 -13.47
N LEU A 45 2.27 6.53 -13.68
CA LEU A 45 1.59 5.82 -12.59
C LEU A 45 2.57 5.30 -11.53
N LYS A 46 3.72 4.75 -11.94
CA LYS A 46 4.76 4.29 -11.00
C LYS A 46 5.25 5.42 -10.08
N GLU A 47 5.34 6.64 -10.60
CA GLU A 47 5.78 7.80 -9.82
C GLU A 47 4.66 8.35 -8.93
N ILE A 48 3.42 8.35 -9.40
CA ILE A 48 2.26 8.79 -8.60
C ILE A 48 2.00 7.84 -7.44
N MET A 49 2.03 6.53 -7.68
CA MET A 49 1.78 5.51 -6.66
C MET A 49 2.99 5.27 -5.75
N GLY A 50 4.19 5.71 -6.16
CA GLY A 50 5.44 5.38 -5.48
C GLY A 50 5.90 3.95 -5.77
N SER A 51 7.09 3.60 -5.29
CA SER A 51 7.52 2.20 -5.31
C SER A 51 6.73 1.43 -4.25
N PRO A 52 6.39 0.15 -4.50
CA PRO A 52 5.86 -0.73 -3.46
C PRO A 52 6.75 -0.70 -2.22
N ASP A 53 8.06 -0.70 -2.40
CA ASP A 53 9.03 -0.73 -1.30
C ASP A 53 8.95 0.52 -0.41
N TRP A 54 8.68 1.70 -1.00
CA TRP A 54 8.43 2.92 -0.22
C TRP A 54 7.16 2.83 0.63
N GLN A 55 6.10 2.20 0.09
CA GLN A 55 4.87 1.98 0.86
C GLN A 55 5.08 0.98 1.99
N TYR A 56 5.85 -0.10 1.76
CA TYR A 56 6.16 -1.11 2.77
C TYR A 56 7.08 -0.58 3.88
N ASN A 57 8.03 0.30 3.58
CA ASN A 57 8.88 0.92 4.61
C ASN A 57 8.06 1.69 5.65
N ARG A 58 6.93 2.27 5.23
CA ARG A 58 6.06 3.04 6.13
C ARG A 58 5.30 2.18 7.14
N LEU A 59 5.24 0.86 6.95
CA LEU A 59 4.64 -0.04 7.94
C LEU A 59 5.38 -0.01 9.27
N TRP A 60 6.70 0.21 9.25
CA TRP A 60 7.51 0.36 10.46
C TRP A 60 7.12 1.61 11.22
N ASP A 61 7.08 2.75 10.54
CA ASP A 61 6.63 4.03 11.11
C ASP A 61 5.23 3.90 11.72
N TYR A 62 4.30 3.25 11.01
CA TYR A 62 2.96 3.00 11.54
C TYR A 62 2.96 2.06 12.74
N SER A 63 3.81 1.03 12.74
CA SER A 63 3.91 0.10 13.85
C SER A 63 4.39 0.81 15.13
N ASP A 64 5.36 1.70 14.99
CA ASP A 64 5.91 2.49 16.07
C ASP A 64 4.88 3.49 16.58
N GLU A 65 4.18 4.17 15.68
CA GLU A 65 3.15 5.14 16.02
C GLU A 65 1.95 4.49 16.72
N ILE A 66 1.55 3.28 16.33
CA ILE A 66 0.50 2.51 17.01
C ILE A 66 0.94 2.13 18.42
N ARG A 67 2.17 1.63 18.60
CA ARG A 67 2.70 1.31 19.94
C ARG A 67 2.81 2.55 20.83
N ARG A 68 3.14 3.70 20.25
CA ARG A 68 3.24 4.99 20.95
C ARG A 68 1.88 5.53 21.39
N THR A 69 0.90 5.50 20.50
CA THR A 69 -0.43 6.09 20.73
C THR A 69 -1.37 5.17 21.50
N ASN A 70 -1.18 3.86 21.37
CA ASN A 70 -2.02 2.85 22.00
C ASN A 70 -1.13 1.78 22.67
N PRO A 71 -0.55 2.06 23.85
CA PRO A 71 0.42 1.18 24.52
C PRO A 71 -0.09 -0.24 24.77
N ASP A 72 -1.39 -0.40 24.97
CA ASP A 72 -2.03 -1.70 25.19
C ASP A 72 -2.23 -2.50 23.90
N SER A 73 -1.87 -1.95 22.72
CA SER A 73 -2.01 -2.64 21.44
C SER A 73 -0.79 -3.52 21.15
N THR A 74 -1.04 -4.67 20.55
CA THR A 74 0.01 -5.58 20.09
C THR A 74 0.23 -5.34 18.60
N VAL A 75 1.46 -5.02 18.20
CA VAL A 75 1.85 -4.87 16.79
C VAL A 75 3.06 -5.73 16.51
N ILE A 76 2.94 -6.65 15.56
CA ILE A 76 4.01 -7.56 15.16
C ILE A 76 4.25 -7.38 13.66
N VAL A 77 5.48 -7.06 13.31
CA VAL A 77 5.94 -6.96 11.92
C VAL A 77 6.90 -8.13 11.69
N GLY A 78 6.51 -9.05 10.81
CA GLY A 78 7.34 -10.19 10.42
C GLY A 78 8.19 -9.82 9.20
N THR A 79 9.48 -10.13 9.27
CA THR A 79 10.43 -9.94 8.17
C THR A 79 10.90 -11.27 7.61
N GLU A 80 11.18 -11.29 6.31
CA GLU A 80 11.79 -12.40 5.58
C GLU A 80 12.95 -11.87 4.75
N GLN A 81 14.07 -12.60 4.71
CA GLN A 81 15.19 -12.28 3.82
C GLN A 81 14.89 -12.82 2.42
N LEU A 82 14.80 -11.92 1.45
CA LEU A 82 14.63 -12.26 0.05
C LEU A 82 15.74 -11.59 -0.76
N ALA A 83 16.57 -12.39 -1.44
CA ALA A 83 17.67 -11.90 -2.27
C ALA A 83 18.67 -10.97 -1.54
N GLY A 84 18.88 -11.17 -0.23
CA GLY A 84 19.81 -10.37 0.58
C GLY A 84 19.21 -9.07 1.14
N GLU A 85 17.94 -8.78 0.85
CA GLU A 85 17.21 -7.65 1.43
C GLU A 85 16.17 -8.15 2.44
N GLU A 86 16.06 -7.44 3.57
CA GLU A 86 15.07 -7.73 4.60
C GLU A 86 13.72 -7.10 4.22
N ARG A 87 12.72 -7.92 3.93
CA ARG A 87 11.41 -7.48 3.44
C ARG A 87 10.32 -7.81 4.46
N CYS A 88 9.43 -6.86 4.72
CA CYS A 88 8.23 -7.13 5.52
C CYS A 88 7.35 -8.17 4.79
N SER A 89 7.12 -9.31 5.43
CA SER A 89 6.26 -10.38 4.90
C SER A 89 4.88 -10.41 5.57
N ARG A 90 4.81 -10.04 6.85
CA ARG A 90 3.59 -10.13 7.67
C ARG A 90 3.42 -8.90 8.54
N PHE A 91 2.18 -8.45 8.70
CA PHE A 91 1.82 -7.36 9.60
C PHE A 91 0.59 -7.77 10.41
N TYR A 92 0.72 -7.84 11.73
CA TYR A 92 -0.35 -8.16 12.66
C TYR A 92 -0.56 -6.99 13.62
N VAL A 93 -1.83 -6.61 13.83
CA VAL A 93 -2.22 -5.59 14.80
C VAL A 93 -3.42 -6.07 15.62
N CYS A 94 -3.35 -5.90 16.93
CA CYS A 94 -4.44 -6.18 17.86
C CYS A 94 -4.57 -5.00 18.83
N PHE A 95 -5.60 -4.19 18.64
CA PHE A 95 -5.79 -2.99 19.44
C PHE A 95 -6.15 -3.32 20.89
N GLY A 96 -5.53 -2.61 21.84
CA GLY A 96 -5.76 -2.82 23.27
C GLY A 96 -7.23 -2.73 23.67
N ALA A 97 -7.96 -1.76 23.13
CA ALA A 97 -9.39 -1.59 23.37
C ALA A 97 -10.22 -2.80 22.92
N LEU A 98 -9.84 -3.45 21.81
CA LEU A 98 -10.52 -4.66 21.33
C LEU A 98 -10.21 -5.86 22.24
N LYS A 99 -8.96 -5.99 22.72
CA LYS A 99 -8.59 -7.02 23.71
C LYS A 99 -9.41 -6.86 24.98
N ALA A 100 -9.43 -5.65 25.55
CA ALA A 100 -10.15 -5.36 26.78
C ALA A 100 -11.66 -5.63 26.64
N ARG A 101 -12.27 -5.18 25.54
CA ARG A 101 -13.69 -5.42 25.27
C ARG A 101 -13.99 -6.90 25.03
N PHE A 102 -13.12 -7.61 24.33
CA PHE A 102 -13.28 -9.05 24.12
C PHE A 102 -13.19 -9.81 25.46
N SER A 103 -12.18 -9.51 26.27
CA SER A 103 -12.03 -10.11 27.60
C SER A 103 -13.15 -9.73 28.57
N ALA A 104 -13.72 -8.54 28.47
CA ALA A 104 -14.82 -8.09 29.33
C ALA A 104 -16.21 -8.57 28.87
N GLY A 105 -16.39 -8.79 27.56
CA GLY A 105 -17.68 -9.16 26.96
C GLY A 105 -17.84 -10.66 26.65
N CYS A 106 -16.74 -11.41 26.55
CA CYS A 106 -16.77 -12.86 26.49
C CYS A 106 -16.70 -13.41 27.91
N SER A 107 -17.81 -13.92 28.42
CA SER A 107 -17.84 -14.90 29.53
C SER A 107 -16.73 -15.93 29.34
N PRO A 108 -16.13 -16.45 30.43
CA PRO A 108 -15.10 -17.47 30.32
C PRO A 108 -15.62 -18.59 29.42
N ALA A 109 -14.91 -18.87 28.33
CA ALA A 109 -15.10 -20.11 27.59
C ALA A 109 -14.68 -21.23 28.54
N ILE A 110 -15.62 -21.70 29.35
CA ILE A 110 -15.47 -22.79 30.30
C ILE A 110 -14.87 -24.00 29.57
N GLY A 111 -13.74 -24.52 30.08
CA GLY A 111 -13.48 -25.96 30.09
C GLY A 111 -12.40 -26.54 29.18
N TRP A 112 -11.32 -25.84 28.81
CA TRP A 112 -10.27 -26.44 27.94
C TRP A 112 -8.82 -26.35 28.44
N MET A 113 -8.57 -26.01 29.71
CA MET A 113 -7.22 -26.16 30.30
C MET A 113 -7.28 -26.57 31.78
N ASP A 114 -8.07 -27.60 32.09
CA ASP A 114 -7.64 -28.60 33.08
C ASP A 114 -7.24 -29.82 32.25
N VAL A 115 -6.03 -30.35 32.46
CA VAL A 115 -5.36 -31.42 31.69
C VAL A 115 -4.58 -30.91 30.47
N ILE A 116 -3.35 -30.44 30.70
CA ILE A 116 -2.06 -31.09 30.36
C ILE A 116 -0.96 -30.45 31.22
#